data_AF-A0A835MG70-F1
#
_entry.id   AF-A0A835MG70-F1
#
_cell.length_a   1.000
_cell.length_b   1.000
_cell.length_c   1.000
_cell.angle_alpha   90.00
_cell.angle_beta   90.00
_cell.angle_gamma   90.00
#
_symmetry.space_group_name_H-M   'P 1'
#
loop_
_entity.id
_entity.type
_entity.pdbx_description
1 polymer ?
#
loop_
_entity_poly.entity_id
_entity_poly.type
_entity_poly.pdbx_seq_one_letter_code
_entity_poly.pdbx_strand_id
1 'polypeptide(L)'
;ADGLLHTACGTPNYVAPEINKADFTCPSWFSSSAKNLIKRILDPNPLTRITIPDILENEWFKKGYRPPDFEQGEDVSLDDVVAVFNDSMEYLVTEMKEKPVSMNAFEFISRSQCFNLGSLFEKQEGLVSRETRFTSRYTPNEIMSKIEEAAKPLGFNVHKNNYKGKTLHLNMVY
;
A
#
# COMPACT_ATOMS: atom_id res chain seq x y z
N ALA A 1 34.95 7.97 1.87
CA ALA A 1 33.54 8.39 1.71
C ALA A 1 32.72 7.11 1.76
N ASP A 2 32.07 6.89 2.90
CA ASP A 2 32.03 5.56 3.53
C ASP A 2 30.66 4.90 3.28
N GLY A 3 29.92 5.40 2.30
CA GLY A 3 28.57 4.95 1.95
C GLY A 3 27.49 5.20 3.02
N LEU A 4 27.84 5.76 4.18
CA LEU A 4 26.91 6.06 5.27
C LEU A 4 26.27 7.43 5.09
N LEU A 5 24.94 7.45 4.94
CA LEU A 5 24.14 8.67 5.11
C LEU A 5 23.81 8.81 6.59
N HIS A 6 24.31 9.87 7.23
CA HIS A 6 23.99 10.20 8.61
C HIS A 6 22.60 10.85 8.66
N THR A 7 21.60 10.14 9.18
CA THR A 7 20.27 10.69 9.50
C THR A 7 20.17 10.97 10.99
N ALA A 8 19.46 12.02 11.39
CA ALA A 8 19.30 12.44 12.80
C ALA A 8 18.52 11.46 13.69
N CYS A 9 18.04 10.34 13.14
CA CYS A 9 17.29 9.30 13.84
C CYS A 9 18.00 7.94 13.75
N GLY A 10 18.87 7.67 14.73
CA GLY A 10 19.37 6.31 15.00
C GLY A 10 20.43 5.75 14.03
N THR A 11 21.10 4.71 14.52
CA THR A 11 22.23 3.92 13.98
C THR A 11 22.12 3.66 12.46
N PRO A 12 23.24 3.61 11.69
CA PRO A 12 23.21 3.79 10.24
C PRO A 12 22.30 2.77 9.58
N ASN A 13 21.26 3.29 8.95
CA ASN A 13 20.40 2.58 8.03
C ASN A 13 21.26 1.83 7.01
N TYR A 14 21.21 0.49 7.01
CA TYR A 14 21.78 -0.32 5.95
C TYR A 14 21.11 0.09 4.63
N VAL A 15 21.78 0.94 3.85
CA VAL A 15 21.39 1.18 2.48
C VAL A 15 21.95 0.03 1.68
N ALA A 16 21.06 -0.76 1.09
CA ALA A 16 21.43 -1.88 0.25
C ALA A 16 22.40 -1.38 -0.85
N PRO A 17 23.58 -2.00 -1.05
CA PRO A 17 24.56 -1.56 -2.04
C PRO A 17 23.98 -1.38 -3.45
N GLU A 18 22.95 -2.14 -3.77
CA GLU A 18 22.17 -2.09 -5.01
C GLU A 18 21.49 -0.72 -5.18
N ILE A 19 20.99 -0.12 -4.10
CA ILE A 19 20.35 1.21 -4.12
C ILE A 19 21.41 2.29 -4.35
N ASN A 20 22.52 2.23 -3.63
CA ASN A 20 23.60 3.23 -3.74
C ASN A 20 24.24 3.27 -5.13
N LYS A 21 24.31 2.11 -5.80
CA LYS A 21 24.90 1.99 -7.15
C LYS A 21 23.84 2.09 -8.26
N ALA A 22 22.56 2.14 -7.91
CA ALA A 22 21.46 1.93 -8.84
C ALA A 22 21.69 0.66 -9.71
N ASP A 23 22.03 -0.45 -9.07
CA ASP A 23 22.25 -1.73 -9.73
C ASP A 23 20.89 -2.43 -9.94
N PHE A 24 20.39 -2.35 -11.17
CA PHE A 24 19.15 -2.99 -11.56
C PHE A 24 19.20 -3.43 -13.02
N THR A 25 18.38 -4.43 -13.33
CA THR A 25 18.18 -4.91 -14.70
C THR A 25 16.77 -4.63 -15.16
N CYS A 26 16.61 -4.10 -16.37
CA CYS A 26 15.30 -4.00 -16.99
C CYS A 26 14.95 -5.30 -17.73
N PRO A 27 13.70 -5.77 -17.65
CA PRO A 27 13.23 -6.91 -18.43
C PRO A 27 13.47 -6.76 -19.94
N SER A 28 13.62 -7.89 -20.64
CA SER A 28 13.92 -7.92 -22.08
C SER A 28 12.85 -7.20 -22.92
N TRP A 29 11.58 -7.32 -22.52
CA TRP A 29 10.42 -6.73 -23.18
C TRP A 29 10.30 -5.21 -23.06
N PHE A 30 11.11 -4.55 -22.23
CA PHE A 30 11.14 -3.09 -22.19
C PHE A 30 11.74 -2.56 -23.49
N SER A 31 11.12 -1.51 -24.05
CA SER A 31 11.71 -0.79 -25.18
C SER A 31 13.01 -0.10 -24.75
N SER A 32 13.94 0.08 -25.70
CA SER A 32 15.21 0.76 -25.42
C SER A 32 15.01 2.16 -24.84
N SER A 33 14.00 2.90 -25.31
CA SER A 33 13.67 4.24 -24.80
C SER A 33 13.16 4.21 -23.36
N ALA A 34 12.34 3.20 -22.99
CA ALA A 34 11.90 3.02 -21.60
C ALA A 34 13.08 2.73 -20.67
N LYS A 35 13.97 1.81 -21.08
CA LYS A 35 15.17 1.45 -20.32
C LYS A 35 16.07 2.67 -20.11
N ASN A 36 16.22 3.51 -21.14
CA ASN A 36 17.03 4.73 -21.05
C ASN A 36 16.41 5.74 -20.06
N LEU A 37 15.11 6.00 -20.16
CA LEU A 37 14.42 6.91 -19.26
C LEU A 37 14.55 6.47 -17.79
N ILE A 38 14.32 5.17 -17.51
CA ILE A 38 14.41 4.63 -16.14
C ILE A 38 15.83 4.78 -15.57
N LYS A 39 16.87 4.54 -16.37
CA LYS A 39 18.26 4.78 -15.96
C LYS A 39 18.53 6.22 -15.58
N ARG A 40 17.93 7.19 -16.27
CA ARG A 40 18.09 8.60 -15.93
C ARG A 40 17.29 9.01 -14.69
N ILE A 41 16.12 8.40 -14.46
CA ILE A 41 15.30 8.60 -13.26
C ILE A 41 16.00 8.04 -12.02
N LEU A 42 16.57 6.85 -12.14
CA LEU A 42 17.25 6.14 -11.05
C LEU A 42 18.74 6.47 -10.94
N ASP A 43 19.21 7.58 -11.53
CA ASP A 43 20.59 8.02 -11.39
C ASP A 43 20.90 8.30 -9.90
N PRO A 44 21.89 7.62 -9.30
CA PRO A 44 22.23 7.82 -7.89
C PRO A 44 22.75 9.23 -7.60
N ASN A 45 23.33 9.92 -8.60
CA ASN A 45 23.80 11.29 -8.44
C ASN A 45 22.64 12.28 -8.68
N PRO A 46 22.19 13.03 -7.66
CA PRO A 46 21.06 13.96 -7.79
C PRO A 46 21.33 15.12 -8.75
N LEU A 47 22.60 15.46 -9.02
CA LEU A 47 22.97 16.55 -9.93
C LEU A 47 22.85 16.15 -11.41
N THR A 48 22.96 14.86 -11.72
CA THR A 48 22.84 14.32 -13.09
C THR A 48 21.53 13.60 -13.33
N ARG A 49 20.78 13.31 -12.26
CA ARG A 49 19.42 12.77 -12.32
C ARG A 49 18.52 13.67 -13.16
N ILE A 50 17.76 13.04 -14.04
CA ILE A 50 16.82 13.75 -14.92
C ILE A 50 15.79 14.55 -14.11
N THR A 51 15.53 15.78 -14.54
CA THR A 51 14.57 16.66 -13.89
C THR A 51 13.14 16.38 -14.36
N ILE A 52 12.13 16.86 -13.62
CA ILE A 52 10.73 16.74 -14.04
C ILE A 52 10.49 17.38 -15.42
N PRO A 53 10.94 18.62 -15.70
CA PRO A 53 10.83 19.20 -17.05
C PRO A 53 11.41 18.30 -18.15
N ASP A 54 12.61 17.75 -17.93
CA ASP A 54 13.25 16.85 -18.89
C ASP A 54 12.49 15.52 -19.09
N ILE A 55 11.82 15.02 -18.04
CA ILE A 55 10.95 13.83 -18.14
C ILE A 55 9.73 14.15 -19.00
N LEU A 56 9.08 15.29 -18.75
CA LEU A 56 7.91 15.73 -19.53
C LEU A 56 8.27 15.94 -21.01
N GLU A 57 9.51 16.30 -21.30
CA GLU A 57 10.02 16.45 -22.65
C GLU A 57 10.45 15.14 -23.31
N ASN A 58 10.59 14.05 -22.57
CA ASN A 58 11.11 12.78 -23.06
C ASN A 58 10.17 12.09 -24.07
N GLU A 59 10.72 11.62 -25.18
CA GLU A 59 9.97 10.96 -26.27
C GLU A 59 9.21 9.70 -25.83
N TRP A 60 9.78 8.91 -24.92
CA TRP A 60 9.07 7.74 -24.40
C TRP A 60 7.91 8.15 -23.49
N PHE A 61 8.11 9.16 -22.65
CA PHE A 61 7.10 9.66 -21.73
C PHE A 61 5.93 10.32 -22.45
N LYS A 62 6.20 11.16 -23.46
CA LYS A 62 5.17 11.85 -24.27
C LYS A 62 4.24 10.89 -25.02
N LYS A 63 4.68 9.66 -25.29
CA LYS A 63 3.92 8.71 -26.11
C LYS A 63 2.62 8.29 -25.41
N GLY A 64 1.51 8.91 -25.81
CA GLY A 64 0.19 8.64 -25.26
C GLY A 64 -0.08 9.30 -23.90
N TYR A 65 0.82 10.18 -23.44
CA TYR A 65 0.60 10.96 -22.23
C TYR A 65 -0.44 12.05 -22.49
N ARG A 66 -1.39 12.17 -21.56
CA ARG A 66 -2.32 13.29 -21.48
C ARG A 66 -2.14 13.90 -20.09
N PRO A 67 -1.71 15.16 -19.99
CA PRO A 67 -1.63 15.81 -18.70
C PRO A 67 -3.03 15.83 -18.07
N PRO A 68 -3.15 15.58 -16.75
CA PRO A 68 -4.41 15.74 -16.07
C PRO A 68 -4.86 17.21 -16.14
N ASP A 69 -6.11 17.42 -16.55
CA ASP A 69 -6.78 18.70 -16.41
C ASP A 69 -7.16 18.86 -14.93
N PHE A 70 -6.24 19.43 -14.16
CA PHE A 70 -6.62 19.99 -12.87
C PHE A 70 -7.39 21.26 -13.19
N GLU A 71 -8.73 21.17 -13.19
CA GLU A 71 -9.58 22.35 -12.98
C GLU A 71 -8.93 23.12 -11.83
N GLN A 72 -8.52 24.36 -12.07
CA GLN A 72 -8.05 25.23 -11.01
C GLN A 72 -9.19 25.28 -10.00
N GLY A 73 -9.07 24.51 -8.92
CA GLY A 73 -9.95 24.64 -7.79
C GLY A 73 -9.90 26.11 -7.41
N GLU A 74 -11.06 26.74 -7.35
CA GLU A 74 -11.25 28.08 -6.81
C GLU A 74 -10.28 28.26 -5.65
N ASP A 75 -9.48 29.33 -5.72
CA ASP A 75 -8.46 29.69 -4.74
C ASP A 75 -9.03 29.45 -3.33
N VAL A 76 -8.71 28.31 -2.73
CA VAL A 76 -9.26 27.95 -1.43
C VAL A 76 -8.52 28.83 -0.46
N SER A 77 -9.13 29.97 -0.13
CA SER A 77 -8.60 30.92 0.84
C SER A 77 -8.16 30.15 2.08
N LEU A 78 -6.84 30.12 2.30
CA LEU A 78 -6.24 29.48 3.47
C LEU A 78 -6.46 30.31 4.75
N ASP A 79 -7.11 31.48 4.64
CA ASP A 79 -7.38 32.37 5.79
C ASP A 79 -8.28 31.68 6.83
N ASP A 80 -9.22 30.82 6.39
CA ASP A 80 -10.10 30.08 7.29
C ASP A 80 -9.33 29.04 8.13
N VAL A 81 -8.27 28.45 7.57
CA VAL A 81 -7.44 27.46 8.27
C VAL A 81 -6.54 28.12 9.31
N VAL A 82 -6.08 29.35 9.04
CA VAL A 82 -5.30 30.16 9.99
C VAL A 82 -6.17 30.66 11.14
N ALA A 83 -7.44 31.00 10.88
CA ALA A 83 -8.39 31.41 11.92
C ALA A 83 -8.76 30.28 12.90
N VAL A 84 -8.81 29.02 12.43
CA VAL A 84 -9.18 27.85 13.26
C VAL A 84 -8.16 27.52 14.35
N PHE A 85 -6.87 27.81 14.13
CA PHE A 85 -5.84 27.49 15.12
C PHE A 85 -5.57 28.59 16.15
N ASN A 86 -6.28 29.72 16.08
CA ASN A 86 -5.87 30.92 16.81
C ASN A 86 -6.80 31.40 17.93
N ASP A 87 -8.00 30.86 18.14
CA ASP A 87 -8.67 31.12 19.42
C ASP A 87 -9.76 30.11 19.81
N SER A 88 -9.90 29.97 21.13
CA SER A 88 -10.62 28.93 21.84
C SER A 88 -12.17 29.06 21.82
N MET A 89 -12.85 27.91 21.94
CA MET A 89 -14.18 27.69 22.58
C MET A 89 -15.48 28.01 21.79
N GLU A 90 -16.37 27.01 21.78
CA GLU A 90 -17.85 27.03 21.64
C GLU A 90 -18.57 27.03 20.26
N TYR A 91 -19.13 25.84 19.97
CA TYR A 91 -20.47 25.52 19.41
C TYR A 91 -20.93 25.88 17.97
N LEU A 92 -21.19 24.80 17.19
CA LEU A 92 -22.34 24.48 16.28
C LEU A 92 -22.57 25.43 15.06
N VAL A 93 -22.85 25.04 13.82
CA VAL A 93 -23.52 23.89 13.18
C VAL A 93 -23.03 23.78 11.71
N THR A 94 -22.97 22.55 11.22
CA THR A 94 -22.92 22.09 9.82
C THR A 94 -23.84 22.83 8.82
N GLU A 95 -23.32 23.15 7.63
CA GLU A 95 -24.07 23.04 6.37
C GLU A 95 -23.37 22.05 5.43
N MET A 96 -23.94 20.84 5.37
CA MET A 96 -23.57 19.79 4.44
C MET A 96 -24.09 20.13 3.04
N LYS A 97 -23.18 20.40 2.10
CA LYS A 97 -23.43 20.03 0.70
C LYS A 97 -22.99 18.58 0.55
N GLU A 98 -23.96 17.67 0.50
CA GLU A 98 -23.76 16.24 0.30
C GLU A 98 -23.13 15.95 -1.07
N LYS A 99 -21.80 16.09 -1.14
CA LYS A 99 -20.98 15.21 -1.96
C LYS A 99 -20.87 13.89 -1.19
N PRO A 100 -20.94 12.71 -1.85
CA PRO A 100 -20.62 11.47 -1.15
C PRO A 100 -19.24 11.66 -0.51
N VAL A 101 -19.15 11.43 0.81
CA VAL A 101 -17.91 11.51 1.58
C VAL A 101 -16.84 10.83 0.74
N SER A 102 -15.83 11.58 0.29
CA SER A 102 -14.73 11.03 -0.50
C SER A 102 -13.98 10.09 0.43
N MET A 103 -14.38 8.82 0.43
CA MET A 103 -13.84 7.81 1.31
C MET A 103 -12.37 7.65 0.95
N ASN A 104 -11.50 8.22 1.78
CA ASN A 104 -10.07 8.11 1.59
C ASN A 104 -9.69 6.62 1.63
N ALA A 105 -8.61 6.22 0.95
CA ALA A 105 -8.08 4.85 1.03
C ALA A 105 -7.95 4.37 2.49
N PHE A 106 -7.61 5.27 3.42
CA PHE A 106 -7.58 4.98 4.85
C PHE A 106 -8.97 4.73 5.47
N GLU A 107 -10.02 5.46 5.07
CA GLU A 107 -11.39 5.20 5.51
C GLU A 107 -11.97 3.92 4.91
N PHE A 108 -11.60 3.60 3.66
CA PHE A 108 -12.01 2.35 3.03
C PHE A 108 -11.35 1.15 3.72
N ILE A 109 -10.05 1.24 4.03
CA ILE A 109 -9.30 0.20 4.71
C ILE A 109 -9.78 0.04 6.15
N SER A 110 -9.99 1.13 6.90
CA SER A 110 -10.40 1.07 8.31
C SER A 110 -11.80 0.46 8.51
N ARG A 111 -12.69 0.60 7.52
CA ARG A 111 -14.04 0.02 7.53
C ARG A 111 -14.09 -1.42 7.01
N SER A 112 -13.00 -1.92 6.43
CA SER A 112 -12.94 -3.31 5.97
C SER A 112 -12.80 -4.26 7.17
N GLN A 113 -13.64 -5.30 7.24
CA GLN A 113 -13.51 -6.38 8.24
C GLN A 113 -12.15 -7.13 8.14
N CYS A 114 -11.41 -6.87 7.07
CA CYS A 114 -10.08 -7.40 6.78
C CYS A 114 -8.92 -6.56 7.33
N PHE A 115 -9.16 -5.34 7.80
CA PHE A 115 -8.12 -4.47 8.34
C PHE A 115 -8.67 -3.62 9.49
N ASN A 116 -9.20 -4.29 10.52
CA ASN A 116 -9.62 -3.64 11.75
C ASN A 116 -8.38 -3.20 12.54
N LEU A 117 -8.06 -1.91 12.46
CA LEU A 117 -6.96 -1.29 13.19
C LEU A 117 -7.23 -1.16 14.70
N GLY A 118 -8.40 -1.59 15.21
CA GLY A 118 -8.74 -1.56 16.63
C GLY A 118 -7.71 -2.30 17.51
N SER A 119 -7.12 -3.38 16.98
CA SER A 119 -6.04 -4.12 17.65
C SER A 119 -4.69 -3.40 17.68
N LEU A 120 -4.50 -2.38 16.84
CA LEU A 120 -3.28 -1.54 16.83
C LEU A 120 -3.25 -0.58 18.02
N PHE A 121 -4.43 -0.26 18.58
CA PHE A 121 -4.60 0.64 19.72
C PHE A 121 -4.96 -0.11 21.02
N GLU A 122 -5.21 -1.42 20.95
CA GLU A 122 -5.52 -2.25 22.11
C GLU A 122 -4.25 -2.87 22.70
N LYS A 123 -4.07 -2.70 24.01
CA LYS A 123 -2.85 -3.07 24.74
C LYS A 123 -2.62 -4.59 24.63
N GLN A 124 -1.61 -4.99 23.87
CA GLN A 124 -1.35 -6.39 23.51
C GLN A 124 -1.11 -7.28 24.73
N GLU A 125 -1.98 -8.29 24.92
CA GLU A 125 -1.61 -9.54 25.56
C GLU A 125 -2.04 -10.72 24.66
N GLY A 126 -1.11 -11.24 23.86
CA GLY A 126 -1.30 -12.48 23.10
C GLY A 126 -0.54 -12.58 21.78
N LEU A 127 0.00 -13.77 21.51
CA LEU A 127 0.70 -14.20 20.28
C LEU A 127 0.08 -13.61 19.00
N VAL A 128 0.85 -12.79 18.28
CA VAL A 128 0.44 -12.22 16.97
C VAL A 128 0.37 -13.34 15.93
N SER A 129 -0.84 -13.80 15.63
CA SER A 129 -1.15 -14.74 14.56
C SER A 129 -1.02 -14.06 13.19
N ARG A 130 -0.11 -14.52 12.32
CA ARG A 130 -0.09 -14.11 10.90
C ARG A 130 -1.22 -14.85 10.16
N GLU A 131 -2.38 -14.22 10.05
CA GLU A 131 -3.51 -14.78 9.30
C GLU A 131 -3.42 -14.44 7.82
N THR A 132 -3.50 -15.45 6.95
CA THR A 132 -3.67 -15.28 5.50
C THR A 132 -5.14 -15.48 5.15
N ARG A 133 -5.75 -14.51 4.45
CA ARG A 133 -7.17 -14.56 4.06
C ARG A 133 -7.34 -14.43 2.55
N PHE A 134 -8.32 -15.14 2.00
CA PHE A 134 -8.69 -15.10 0.59
C PHE A 134 -10.21 -15.18 0.43
N THR A 135 -10.72 -14.64 -0.68
CA THR A 135 -12.14 -14.66 -1.04
C THR A 135 -12.41 -15.66 -2.16
N SER A 136 -13.57 -16.31 -2.13
CA SER A 136 -13.97 -17.30 -3.13
C SER A 136 -15.42 -17.07 -3.56
N ARG A 137 -15.74 -17.44 -4.80
CA ARG A 137 -17.12 -17.42 -5.34
C ARG A 137 -17.88 -18.73 -5.05
N TYR A 138 -17.19 -19.73 -4.51
CA TYR A 138 -17.75 -21.04 -4.17
C TYR A 138 -18.40 -21.02 -2.78
N THR A 139 -19.39 -21.88 -2.57
CA THR A 139 -20.04 -22.04 -1.28
C THR A 139 -19.09 -22.66 -0.25
N PRO A 140 -19.32 -22.45 1.06
CA PRO A 140 -18.48 -23.03 2.11
C PRO A 140 -18.32 -24.55 1.99
N ASN A 141 -19.37 -25.27 1.57
CA ASN A 141 -19.32 -26.72 1.42
C ASN A 141 -18.40 -27.16 0.27
N GLU A 142 -18.46 -26.46 -0.87
CA GLU A 142 -17.60 -26.74 -2.02
C GLU A 142 -16.12 -26.45 -1.69
N ILE A 143 -15.85 -25.33 -1.01
CA ILE A 143 -14.51 -24.98 -0.55
C ILE A 143 -13.99 -26.05 0.40
N MET A 144 -14.80 -26.47 1.37
CA MET A 144 -14.43 -27.52 2.32
C MET A 144 -14.12 -28.85 1.63
N SER A 145 -14.93 -29.24 0.65
CA SER A 145 -14.72 -30.48 -0.10
C SER A 145 -13.39 -30.43 -0.87
N LYS A 146 -13.09 -29.31 -1.54
CA LYS A 146 -11.84 -29.13 -2.30
C LYS A 146 -10.60 -29.13 -1.41
N ILE A 147 -10.68 -28.50 -0.23
CA ILE A 147 -9.58 -28.51 0.74
C ILE A 147 -9.33 -29.94 1.23
N GLU A 148 -10.40 -30.70 1.53
CA GLU A 148 -10.30 -32.08 2.00
C GLU A 148 -9.71 -33.01 0.93
N GLU A 149 -10.11 -32.86 -0.33
CA GLU A 149 -9.56 -33.60 -1.47
C GLU A 149 -8.06 -33.33 -1.67
N ALA A 150 -7.63 -32.06 -1.56
CA ALA A 150 -6.23 -31.67 -1.71
C ALA A 150 -5.34 -32.08 -0.51
N ALA A 151 -5.90 -32.12 0.69
CA ALA A 151 -5.17 -32.42 1.93
C ALA A 151 -4.86 -33.92 2.12
N LYS A 152 -5.78 -34.81 1.69
CA LYS A 152 -5.64 -36.27 1.80
C LYS A 152 -4.34 -36.85 1.21
N PRO A 153 -3.97 -36.57 -0.05
CA PRO A 153 -2.72 -37.11 -0.62
C PRO A 153 -1.46 -36.53 0.04
N LEU A 154 -1.59 -35.43 0.77
CA LEU A 154 -0.50 -34.78 1.51
C LEU A 154 -0.35 -35.32 2.95
N GLY A 155 -1.13 -36.32 3.36
CA GLY A 155 -1.06 -36.92 4.70
C GLY A 155 -1.71 -36.06 5.79
N PHE A 156 -2.58 -35.12 5.42
CA PHE A 156 -3.29 -34.28 6.40
C PHE A 156 -4.71 -34.79 6.63
N ASN A 157 -5.11 -34.86 7.90
CA ASN A 157 -6.49 -35.09 8.32
C ASN A 157 -7.21 -33.76 8.55
N VAL A 158 -8.42 -33.64 8.00
CA VAL A 158 -9.25 -32.43 8.08
C VAL A 158 -10.33 -32.60 9.14
N HIS A 159 -10.29 -31.76 10.18
CA HIS A 159 -11.33 -31.73 11.23
C HIS A 159 -12.24 -30.52 11.04
N LYS A 160 -13.56 -30.76 11.03
CA LYS A 160 -14.60 -29.74 10.86
C LYS A 160 -15.15 -29.34 12.23
N ASN A 161 -15.03 -28.07 12.59
CA ASN A 161 -15.60 -27.50 13.82
C ASN A 161 -16.72 -26.50 13.48
N ASN A 162 -17.79 -26.52 14.27
CA ASN A 162 -19.01 -25.71 14.04
C ASN A 162 -19.17 -24.52 15.01
N TYR A 163 -18.18 -24.21 15.86
CA TYR A 163 -18.29 -23.11 16.83
C TYR A 163 -18.01 -21.76 16.16
N LYS A 164 -19.04 -20.89 16.10
CA LYS A 164 -19.00 -19.51 15.55
C LYS A 164 -18.59 -19.38 14.08
N GLY A 165 -18.81 -20.44 13.29
CA GLY A 165 -18.42 -20.49 11.90
C GLY A 165 -18.01 -21.90 11.51
N LYS A 166 -17.74 -22.08 10.22
CA LYS A 166 -17.33 -23.35 9.63
C LYS A 166 -15.79 -23.36 9.55
N THR A 167 -15.13 -23.88 10.58
CA THR A 167 -13.66 -23.85 10.71
C THR A 167 -13.06 -25.22 10.38
N LEU A 168 -11.95 -25.23 9.63
CA LEU A 168 -11.17 -26.43 9.31
C LEU A 168 -9.83 -26.40 10.02
N HIS A 169 -9.48 -27.49 10.70
CA HIS A 169 -8.13 -27.72 11.21
C HIS A 169 -7.47 -28.88 10.44
N LEU A 170 -6.30 -28.61 9.88
CA LEU A 170 -5.45 -29.60 9.21
C LEU A 170 -4.39 -30.10 10.20
N ASN A 171 -4.39 -31.40 10.47
CA ASN A 171 -3.37 -32.04 11.30
C ASN A 171 -2.55 -33.00 10.42
N MET A 172 -1.21 -32.92 10.50
CA MET A 172 -0.34 -33.93 9.89
C MET A 172 -0.56 -35.27 10.58
N VAL A 173 -0.65 -36.32 9.78
CA VAL A 173 -0.64 -37.71 10.25
C VAL A 173 0.76 -38.26 9.96
N TYR A 174 1.47 -38.68 11.01
CA TYR A 174 2.71 -39.45 10.90
C TYR A 174 2.43 -40.93 10.67
#